data_AF-A0A150LLQ9-F1
#
_entry.id   AF-A0A150LLQ9-F1
#
_cell.length_a   1.000
_cell.length_b   1.000
_cell.length_c   1.000
_cell.angle_alpha   90.00
_cell.angle_beta   90.00
_cell.angle_gamma   90.00
#
_symmetry.space_group_name_H-M   'P 1'
#
loop_
_entity.id
_entity.type
_entity.pdbx_description
1 polymer ?
#
loop_
_entity_poly.entity_id
_entity_poly.type
_entity_poly.pdbx_seq_one_letter_code
_entity_poly.pdbx_strand_id
1 'polypeptide(L)'
;MIYKFYLELKNNYAPANQYAVPAMEIRSASLHSACQEAEKRIGAKLTHYEPLEEGNRYRVYFTRKKLFKKTDEFVYYVECE
;
A
#
# COMPACT_ATOMS: atom_id res chain seq x y z
N MET A 1 -12.11 11.05 2.76
CA MET A 1 -11.41 10.56 1.57
C MET A 1 -11.34 9.04 1.63
N ILE A 2 -11.48 8.38 0.50
CA ILE A 2 -11.36 6.92 0.40
C ILE A 2 -9.98 6.63 -0.17
N TYR A 3 -9.15 5.94 0.60
CA TYR A 3 -7.84 5.47 0.16
C TYR A 3 -7.95 4.01 -0.26
N LYS A 4 -7.70 3.75 -1.54
CA LYS A 4 -7.72 2.42 -2.17
C LYS A 4 -6.28 1.91 -2.30
N PHE A 5 -5.98 0.77 -1.69
CA PHE A 5 -4.67 0.13 -1.71
C PHE A 5 -4.69 -1.03 -2.70
N TYR A 6 -3.79 -1.00 -3.68
CA TYR A 6 -3.63 -2.01 -4.71
C TYR A 6 -2.25 -2.64 -4.61
N LEU A 7 -2.17 -3.97 -4.59
CA LEU A 7 -0.91 -4.68 -4.42
C LEU A 7 -0.10 -4.66 -5.73
N GLU A 8 1.18 -4.27 -5.64
CA GLU A 8 2.11 -4.30 -6.77
C GLU A 8 2.96 -5.58 -6.72
N LEU A 9 2.94 -6.39 -7.79
CA LEU A 9 3.71 -7.63 -7.88
C LEU A 9 5.04 -7.41 -8.62
N LYS A 10 6.15 -7.59 -7.89
CA LYS A 10 7.55 -7.29 -8.29
C LYS A 10 8.04 -7.89 -9.63
N ASN A 11 7.34 -8.85 -10.23
CA ASN A 11 7.75 -9.51 -11.49
C ASN A 11 6.93 -9.11 -12.72
N ASN A 12 5.91 -8.27 -12.55
CA ASN A 12 5.24 -7.61 -13.65
C ASN A 12 5.25 -6.13 -13.32
N TYR A 13 5.94 -5.32 -14.13
CA TYR A 13 5.76 -3.86 -14.19
C TYR A 13 4.34 -3.48 -14.65
N ALA A 14 3.33 -4.29 -14.33
CA ALA A 14 1.94 -3.94 -14.53
C ALA A 14 1.54 -3.10 -13.32
N PRO A 15 1.26 -1.80 -13.52
CA PRO A 15 0.64 -1.02 -12.46
C PRO A 15 -0.64 -1.72 -12.02
N ALA A 16 -0.96 -1.62 -10.74
CA ALA A 16 -2.06 -2.37 -10.15
C ALA A 16 -3.46 -1.91 -10.63
N ASN A 17 -3.50 -0.93 -11.55
CA ASN A 17 -4.68 -0.59 -12.36
C ASN A 17 -5.14 -1.73 -13.30
N GLN A 18 -4.39 -2.84 -13.43
CA GLN A 18 -4.91 -4.08 -14.01
C GLN A 18 -5.67 -4.98 -13.02
N TYR A 19 -5.57 -4.74 -11.70
CA TYR A 19 -6.46 -5.34 -10.72
C TYR A 19 -7.64 -4.39 -10.49
N ALA A 20 -8.76 -4.62 -11.17
CA ALA A 20 -9.97 -3.78 -11.08
C ALA A 20 -10.56 -3.66 -9.66
N VAL A 21 -10.00 -4.37 -8.67
CA VAL A 21 -10.47 -4.43 -7.29
C VAL A 21 -9.32 -4.06 -6.35
N PRO A 22 -9.49 -3.06 -5.47
CA PRO A 22 -8.51 -2.75 -4.46
C PRO A 22 -8.35 -3.92 -3.48
N ALA A 23 -7.10 -4.21 -3.09
CA ALA A 23 -6.82 -5.18 -2.03
C ALA A 23 -7.39 -4.72 -0.68
N MET A 24 -7.53 -3.41 -0.50
CA MET A 24 -8.08 -2.81 0.70
C MET A 24 -8.59 -1.39 0.44
N GLU A 25 -9.70 -1.05 1.07
CA GLU A 25 -10.24 0.31 1.11
C GLU A 25 -10.30 0.82 2.54
N ILE A 26 -9.84 2.06 2.74
CA ILE A 26 -9.79 2.71 4.05
C ILE A 26 -10.35 4.12 3.93
N ARG A 27 -11.36 4.42 4.74
CA ARG A 27 -11.90 5.78 4.89
C ARG A 27 -11.08 6.52 5.92
N SER A 28 -10.43 7.60 5.50
CA SER A 28 -9.63 8.41 6.42
C SER A 28 -9.58 9.88 6.03
N ALA A 29 -9.09 10.69 6.97
CA ALA A 29 -8.87 12.12 6.80
C ALA A 29 -7.51 12.44 6.18
N SER A 30 -6.59 11.48 6.11
CA SER A 30 -5.27 11.66 5.48
C SER A 30 -4.69 10.32 5.04
N LEU A 31 -3.74 10.35 4.10
CA LEU A 31 -2.98 9.17 3.70
C LEU A 31 -2.26 8.55 4.89
N HIS A 32 -1.69 9.39 5.77
CA HIS A 32 -0.97 8.92 6.94
C HIS A 32 -1.86 8.07 7.86
N SER A 33 -3.06 8.58 8.17
CA SER A 33 -4.05 7.86 8.97
C SER A 33 -4.53 6.58 8.27
N ALA A 34 -4.70 6.61 6.94
CA ALA A 34 -5.03 5.41 6.17
C ALA A 34 -3.92 4.35 6.23
N CYS A 35 -2.65 4.75 6.09
CA CYS A 35 -1.51 3.85 6.21
C CYS A 35 -1.38 3.24 7.61
N GLN A 36 -1.63 4.01 8.68
CA GLN A 36 -1.63 3.48 10.05
C GLN A 36 -2.70 2.41 10.27
N GLU A 37 -3.87 2.56 9.64
CA GLU A 37 -4.91 1.53 9.67
C GLU A 37 -4.53 0.32 8.82
N ALA A 38 -3.93 0.55 7.63
CA ALA A 38 -3.41 -0.51 6.79
C ALA A 38 -2.36 -1.37 7.53
N GLU A 39 -1.39 -0.75 8.22
CA GLU A 39 -0.40 -1.45 9.05
C GLU A 39 -1.04 -2.42 10.04
N LYS A 40 -2.09 -1.97 10.73
CA LYS A 40 -2.81 -2.78 11.73
C LYS A 40 -3.51 -3.97 11.08
N ARG A 41 -4.17 -3.75 9.93
CA ARG A 41 -4.91 -4.79 9.21
C ARG A 41 -3.99 -5.86 8.63
N ILE A 42 -2.86 -5.47 8.06
CA ILE A 42 -1.93 -6.40 7.38
C ILE A 42 -0.87 -6.99 8.32
N GLY A 43 -0.70 -6.41 9.52
CA GLY A 43 0.32 -6.82 10.48
C GLY A 43 1.75 -6.59 9.97
N ALA A 44 1.96 -5.52 9.20
CA ALA A 44 3.26 -5.13 8.63
C ALA A 44 3.50 -3.64 8.87
N LYS A 45 4.78 -3.23 8.84
CA LYS A 45 5.18 -1.84 9.06
C LYS A 45 5.45 -1.13 7.74
N LEU A 46 4.96 0.09 7.62
CA LEU A 46 5.29 0.98 6.52
C LEU A 46 6.74 1.46 6.73
N THR A 47 7.59 1.24 5.73
CA THR A 47 9.00 1.64 5.76
C THR A 47 9.27 2.85 4.88
N HIS A 48 8.52 3.01 3.80
CA HIS A 48 8.70 4.11 2.85
C HIS A 48 7.38 4.48 2.18
N TYR A 49 7.25 5.74 1.78
CA TYR A 49 6.18 6.20 0.90
C TYR A 49 6.76 7.17 -0.15
N GLU A 50 6.24 7.08 -1.36
CA GLU A 50 6.71 7.79 -2.54
C GLU A 50 5.48 8.41 -3.24
N PRO A 51 5.39 9.74 -3.34
CA PRO A 51 4.32 10.39 -4.12
C PRO A 51 4.56 10.16 -5.61
N LEU A 52 3.47 9.99 -6.38
CA LEU A 52 3.54 9.83 -7.84
C LEU A 52 3.16 11.13 -8.56
N GLU A 53 3.65 11.28 -9.79
CA GLU A 53 3.44 12.49 -10.60
C GLU A 53 1.95 12.75 -10.92
N GLU A 54 1.14 11.69 -10.97
CA GLU A 54 -0.30 11.79 -11.09
C GLU A 54 -0.92 12.06 -9.70
N GLY A 55 -1.71 13.15 -9.60
CA GLY A 55 -2.20 13.69 -8.33
C GLY A 55 -2.82 12.68 -7.36
N ASN A 56 -2.69 12.95 -6.06
CA ASN A 56 -3.19 12.14 -4.92
C ASN A 56 -2.91 10.63 -4.99
N ARG A 57 -1.90 10.19 -5.76
CA ARG A 57 -1.45 8.79 -5.87
C ARG A 57 -0.10 8.60 -5.20
N TYR A 58 0.07 7.44 -4.56
CA TYR A 58 1.26 7.15 -3.75
C TYR A 58 1.68 5.69 -3.88
N ARG A 59 2.99 5.41 -3.85
CA ARG A 59 3.52 4.07 -3.58
C ARG A 59 3.95 3.96 -2.13
N VAL A 60 3.56 2.90 -1.46
CA VAL A 60 3.82 2.66 -0.05
C VAL A 60 4.43 1.28 0.13
N TYR A 61 5.48 1.20 0.93
CA TYR A 61 6.33 0.01 1.06
C TYR A 61 6.16 -0.58 2.45
N PHE A 62 5.66 -1.81 2.54
CA PHE A 62 5.42 -2.49 3.81
C PHE A 62 6.36 -3.67 4.00
N THR A 63 6.81 -3.87 5.22
CA THR A 63 7.73 -4.94 5.60
C THR A 63 7.15 -5.77 6.74
N ARG A 64 7.13 -7.09 6.59
CA ARG A 64 6.74 -8.06 7.61
C ARG A 64 7.91 -8.94 7.98
N LYS A 65 8.34 -8.90 9.25
CA LYS A 65 9.38 -9.80 9.78
C LYS A 65 8.72 -11.10 10.27
N LYS A 66 9.12 -12.25 9.73
CA LYS A 66 8.75 -13.56 10.30
C LYS A 66 9.71 -13.91 11.45
N LEU A 67 9.21 -14.61 12.46
CA LEU A 67 9.94 -14.98 13.69
C LEU A 67 11.23 -15.79 13.47
N PHE A 68 11.52 -16.24 12.24
CA PHE A 68 12.65 -17.12 11.91
C PHE A 68 13.35 -16.72 10.59
N LYS A 69 13.91 -15.49 10.54
CA LYS A 69 14.88 -15.00 9.53
C LYS A 69 14.38 -14.60 8.14
N LYS A 70 13.10 -14.75 7.78
CA LYS A 70 12.58 -14.25 6.49
C LYS A 70 11.82 -12.94 6.67
N THR A 71 12.28 -11.90 5.98
CA THR A 71 11.58 -10.63 5.85
C THR A 71 10.84 -10.64 4.52
N ASP A 72 9.51 -10.48 4.56
CA ASP A 72 8.71 -10.31 3.35
C ASP A 72 8.42 -8.82 3.15
N GLU A 73 8.62 -8.33 1.93
CA GLU A 73 8.38 -6.93 1.55
C GLU A 73 7.25 -6.87 0.51
N PHE A 74 6.35 -5.92 0.69
CA PHE A 74 5.18 -5.70 -0.16
C PHE A 74 5.13 -4.23 -0.56
N VAL A 75 4.72 -3.96 -1.80
CA VAL A 75 4.51 -2.59 -2.28
C VAL A 75 3.03 -2.46 -2.60
N TYR A 76 2.42 -1.39 -2.12
CA TYR A 76 1.07 -1.02 -2.53
C TYR A 76 1.11 0.31 -3.26
N TYR A 77 0.35 0.39 -4.33
CA TYR A 77 -0.05 1.63 -4.95
C TYR A 77 -1.36 2.10 -4.30
N VAL A 78 -1.47 3.38 -3.99
CA VAL A 78 -2.58 3.97 -3.23
C VAL A 78 -3.19 5.11 -4.01
N GLU A 79 -4.50 5.05 -4.21
CA GLU A 79 -5.27 6.14 -4.82
C GLU A 79 -6.23 6.73 -3.80
N CYS A 80 -6.36 8.05 -3.83
CA CYS A 80 -7.34 8.76 -3.03
C CYS A 80 -8.49 9.24 -3.90
N GLU A 81 -9.69 8.81 -3.55
CA GLU A 81 -10.97 9.32 -4.07
C GLU A 81 -11.70 10.21 -3.05
#